data_AF-A0A1X0R6U2-F1
#
_entry.id   AF-A0A1X0R6U2-F1
#
_cell.length_a   1.000
_cell.length_b   1.000
_cell.length_c   1.000
_cell.angle_alpha   90.00
_cell.angle_beta   90.00
_cell.angle_gamma   90.00
#
_symmetry.space_group_name_H-M   'P 1'
#
loop_
_entity.id
_entity.type
_entity.pdbx_description
1 polymer ?
#
loop_
_entity_poly.entity_id
_entity_poly.type
_entity_poly.pdbx_seq_one_letter_code
_entity_poly.pdbx_strand_id
1 'polypeptide(L)'
;MTKRQRAKLNHEEPEDYLQLPMDTGKKKLLTEEEEQLRKSEVARRRKNQSIQRAEKDKADTINRLLKKQASKTKRVIEDSEETAQKRQSDPKSIKYVQNTNGSQLSIPQAYSLEDIFGELKKPTLSTPIKCQVEGCSNDRKYTAKKSGKFVCSFEHYKLMETQ
;
A
#
# COMPACT_ATOMS: atom_id res chain seq x y z
N MET A 1 -12.39 25.03 38.22
CA MET A 1 -11.29 25.65 39.00
C MET A 1 -10.47 24.55 39.65
N THR A 2 -9.17 24.51 39.41
CA THR A 2 -8.29 23.50 40.03
C THR A 2 -7.99 23.88 41.48
N LYS A 3 -7.61 22.90 42.31
CA LYS A 3 -7.33 23.11 43.75
C LYS A 3 -6.33 24.26 44.00
N ARG A 4 -5.34 24.40 43.11
CA ARG A 4 -4.32 25.46 43.14
C ARG A 4 -4.87 26.86 42.84
N GLN A 5 -5.90 26.96 41.98
CA GLN A 5 -6.54 28.24 41.64
C GLN A 5 -7.44 28.73 42.78
N ARG A 6 -8.10 27.83 43.51
CA ARG A 6 -8.88 28.19 44.71
C ARG A 6 -8.01 28.70 45.85
N ALA A 7 -6.90 28.03 46.15
CA ALA A 7 -5.97 28.44 47.22
C ALA A 7 -5.42 29.86 47.02
N LYS A 8 -5.05 30.23 45.78
CA LYS A 8 -4.59 31.59 45.46
C LYS A 8 -5.67 32.66 45.61
N LEU A 9 -6.91 32.33 45.25
CA LEU A 9 -8.02 33.29 45.27
C LEU A 9 -8.53 33.55 46.69
N ASN A 10 -8.59 32.52 47.53
CA ASN A 10 -9.17 32.60 48.88
C ASN A 10 -8.16 32.94 49.98
N HIS A 11 -6.85 32.99 49.70
CA HIS A 11 -5.81 33.08 50.74
C HIS A 11 -6.02 32.06 51.89
N GLU A 12 -6.56 30.88 51.55
CA GLU A 12 -6.66 29.74 52.44
C GLU A 12 -5.27 29.14 52.60
N GLU A 13 -4.44 29.77 53.41
CA GLU A 13 -3.24 29.16 53.98
C GLU A 13 -3.72 27.98 54.84
N PRO A 14 -3.26 26.74 54.59
CA PRO A 14 -3.59 25.63 55.47
C PRO A 14 -3.01 25.91 56.86
N GLU A 15 -3.89 26.13 57.84
CA GLU A 15 -3.56 26.46 59.25
C GLU A 15 -2.62 25.44 59.92
N ASP A 16 -2.51 24.22 59.39
CA ASP A 16 -1.60 23.19 59.90
C ASP A 16 -0.41 22.95 58.96
N TYR A 17 0.62 23.77 59.10
CA TYR A 17 1.96 23.44 58.60
C TYR A 17 2.59 22.35 59.48
N LEU A 18 2.32 21.08 59.17
CA LEU A 18 3.04 19.97 59.78
C LEU A 18 4.53 20.05 59.38
N GLN A 19 5.39 20.43 60.31
CA GLN A 19 6.83 20.39 60.12
C GLN A 19 7.28 18.96 59.88
N LEU A 20 7.75 18.69 58.66
CA LEU A 20 8.40 17.42 58.34
C LEU A 20 9.78 17.38 59.02
N PRO A 21 10.17 16.26 59.66
CA PRO A 21 11.52 16.11 60.21
C PRO A 21 12.58 16.39 59.16
N MET A 22 13.45 17.36 59.43
CA MET A 22 14.57 17.75 58.55
C MET A 22 15.77 16.79 58.64
N ASP A 23 15.63 15.68 59.37
CA ASP A 23 16.67 14.66 59.57
C ASP A 23 16.81 13.73 58.35
N THR A 24 17.11 14.29 57.18
CA THR A 24 17.34 13.54 55.94
C THR A 24 18.74 12.94 55.83
N GLY A 25 19.39 12.60 56.96
CA GLY A 25 20.83 12.27 56.96
C GLY A 25 21.31 11.09 57.80
N LYS A 26 20.55 10.64 58.82
CA LYS A 26 21.02 9.55 59.68
C LYS A 26 20.39 8.24 59.25
N LYS A 27 21.14 7.44 58.48
CA LYS A 27 20.81 6.03 58.25
C LYS A 27 20.67 5.39 59.63
N LYS A 28 19.46 4.90 59.95
CA LYS A 28 19.25 4.05 61.13
C LYS A 28 20.29 2.92 61.03
N LEU A 29 21.11 2.74 62.07
CA LEU A 29 22.03 1.62 62.19
C LEU A 29 21.17 0.36 62.29
N LEU A 30 20.85 -0.21 61.15
CA LEU A 30 20.07 -1.44 61.03
C LEU A 30 21.05 -2.60 61.29
N THR A 31 20.62 -3.62 62.03
CA THR A 31 21.41 -4.84 62.23
C THR A 31 21.71 -5.47 60.86
N GLU A 32 22.89 -6.08 60.69
CA GLU A 32 23.32 -6.63 59.39
C GLU A 32 22.28 -7.59 58.77
N GLU A 33 21.58 -8.35 59.62
CA GLU A 33 20.49 -9.26 59.22
C GLU A 33 19.26 -8.52 58.66
N GLU A 34 18.86 -7.42 59.28
CA GLU A 34 17.74 -6.61 58.81
C GLU A 34 18.07 -5.90 57.48
N GLU A 35 19.33 -5.51 57.29
CA GLU A 35 19.79 -4.91 56.04
C GLU A 35 19.82 -5.95 54.90
N GLN A 36 20.25 -7.18 55.19
CA GLN A 36 20.21 -8.29 54.24
C GLN A 36 18.77 -8.65 53.85
N LEU A 37 17.86 -8.71 54.82
CA LEU A 37 16.43 -8.94 54.56
C LEU A 37 15.85 -7.84 53.67
N ARG A 38 16.11 -6.56 53.97
CA ARG A 38 15.67 -5.45 53.12
C ARG A 38 16.25 -5.49 51.71
N LYS A 39 17.53 -5.82 51.56
CA LYS A 39 18.17 -5.97 50.24
C LYS A 39 17.52 -7.09 49.44
N SER A 40 17.23 -8.23 50.08
CA SER A 40 16.55 -9.36 49.43
C SER A 40 15.12 -9.00 49.00
N GLU A 41 14.40 -8.26 49.82
CA GLU A 41 13.03 -7.82 49.52
C GLU A 41 13.00 -6.82 48.36
N VAL A 42 13.92 -5.84 48.36
CA VAL A 42 14.07 -4.87 47.25
C VAL A 42 14.46 -5.59 45.95
N ALA A 43 15.36 -6.56 46.02
CA ALA A 43 15.75 -7.36 44.85
C ALA A 43 14.55 -8.14 44.29
N ARG A 44 13.75 -8.77 45.15
CA ARG A 44 12.51 -9.47 44.75
C ARG A 44 11.52 -8.49 44.12
N ARG A 45 11.30 -7.33 44.74
CA ARG A 45 10.39 -6.30 44.21
C ARG A 45 10.85 -5.79 42.85
N ARG A 46 12.16 -5.56 42.66
CA ARG A 46 12.75 -5.14 41.38
C ARG A 46 12.56 -6.20 40.30
N LYS A 47 12.77 -7.49 40.63
CA LYS A 47 12.54 -8.61 39.70
C LYS A 47 11.07 -8.66 39.24
N ASN A 48 10.13 -8.57 40.18
CA ASN A 48 8.70 -8.59 39.87
C ASN A 48 8.28 -7.39 39.00
N GLN A 49 8.78 -6.18 39.31
CA GLN A 49 8.52 -5.00 38.47
C GLN A 49 9.09 -5.16 37.06
N SER A 50 10.27 -5.75 36.90
CA SER A 50 10.85 -6.00 35.58
C SER A 50 10.00 -6.96 34.75
N ILE A 51 9.50 -8.03 35.37
CA ILE A 51 8.62 -9.01 34.71
C ILE A 51 7.31 -8.33 34.30
N GLN A 52 6.68 -7.58 35.21
CA GLN A 52 5.42 -6.88 34.92
C GLN A 52 5.56 -5.86 33.79
N ARG A 53 6.68 -5.13 33.72
CA ARG A 53 6.96 -4.22 32.59
C ARG A 53 7.11 -4.98 31.28
N ALA A 54 7.89 -6.06 31.27
CA ALA A 54 8.08 -6.87 30.06
C ALA A 54 6.77 -7.50 29.56
N GLU A 55 5.90 -7.97 30.45
CA GLU A 55 4.58 -8.49 30.10
C GLU A 55 3.66 -7.40 29.55
N LYS A 56 3.67 -6.22 30.17
CA LYS A 56 2.91 -5.06 29.68
C LYS A 56 3.40 -4.62 28.29
N ASP A 57 4.71 -4.54 28.08
CA ASP A 57 5.28 -4.16 26.78
C ASP A 57 4.93 -5.18 25.69
N LYS A 58 4.91 -6.48 26.02
CA LYS A 58 4.43 -7.54 25.13
C LYS A 58 2.94 -7.36 24.81
N ALA A 59 2.11 -7.16 25.82
CA ALA A 59 0.67 -6.95 25.64
C ALA A 59 0.38 -5.68 24.84
N ASP A 60 1.11 -4.58 25.07
CA ASP A 60 0.98 -3.33 24.33
C ASP A 60 1.45 -3.48 22.88
N THR A 61 2.51 -4.26 22.64
CA THR A 61 2.96 -4.60 21.27
C THR A 61 1.92 -5.45 20.54
N ILE A 62 1.38 -6.48 21.20
CA ILE A 62 0.29 -7.31 20.67
C ILE A 62 -0.93 -6.44 20.35
N ASN A 63 -1.35 -5.57 21.27
CA ASN A 63 -2.45 -4.66 21.04
C ASN A 63 -2.16 -3.65 19.92
N ARG A 64 -0.91 -3.19 19.77
CA ARG A 64 -0.50 -2.30 18.68
C ARG A 64 -0.58 -2.97 17.31
N LEU A 65 -0.30 -4.27 17.25
CA LEU A 65 -0.37 -5.07 16.01
C LEU A 65 -1.80 -5.52 15.70
N LEU A 66 -2.54 -6.00 16.71
CA LEU A 66 -3.90 -6.52 16.55
C LEU A 66 -4.94 -5.40 16.41
N LYS A 67 -4.85 -4.33 17.22
CA LYS A 67 -5.74 -3.18 17.10
C LYS A 67 -5.12 -2.20 16.13
N LYS A 68 -5.76 -2.06 14.96
CA LYS A 68 -5.45 -1.01 13.99
C LYS A 68 -5.42 0.32 14.73
N GLN A 69 -4.24 0.91 14.88
CA GLN A 69 -4.10 2.22 15.51
C GLN A 69 -5.01 3.17 14.75
N ALA A 70 -6.02 3.74 15.44
CA ALA A 70 -6.84 4.79 14.86
C ALA A 70 -5.86 5.87 14.40
N SER A 71 -5.81 6.13 13.09
CA SER A 71 -5.02 7.23 12.56
C SER A 71 -5.46 8.47 13.33
N LYS A 72 -4.53 9.19 13.94
CA LYS A 72 -4.80 10.48 14.62
C LYS A 72 -5.18 11.57 13.61
N THR A 73 -5.85 11.21 12.52
CA THR A 73 -6.61 12.11 11.67
C THR A 73 -7.93 12.40 12.36
N LYS A 74 -7.87 13.49 13.13
CA LYS A 74 -8.96 14.35 13.55
C LYS A 74 -10.20 14.25 12.61
N ARG A 75 -11.30 13.78 13.20
CA ARG A 75 -12.73 13.98 12.85
C ARG A 75 -13.37 13.00 11.85
N VAL A 76 -14.42 12.34 12.38
CA VAL A 76 -15.55 11.64 11.73
C VAL A 76 -15.09 10.42 10.92
N ILE A 77 -15.43 9.19 11.29
CA ILE A 77 -16.75 8.61 11.10
C ILE A 77 -16.88 7.44 12.09
N GLU A 78 -17.87 7.52 12.98
CA GLU A 78 -18.52 6.33 13.52
C GLU A 78 -19.16 5.63 12.33
N ASP A 79 -18.60 4.51 11.87
CA ASP A 79 -19.30 3.47 11.09
C ASP A 79 -18.32 2.32 10.83
N SER A 80 -18.37 1.35 11.74
CA SER A 80 -17.49 0.18 11.77
C SER A 80 -17.84 -0.88 10.71
N GLU A 81 -18.81 -0.62 9.83
CA GLU A 81 -19.26 -1.58 8.80
C GLU A 81 -19.14 -1.04 7.35
N GLU A 82 -19.16 0.28 7.13
CA GLU A 82 -19.00 0.86 5.79
C GLU A 82 -17.55 0.85 5.26
N THR A 83 -16.55 0.78 6.13
CA THR A 83 -15.14 0.89 5.70
C THR A 83 -14.58 -0.39 5.06
N ALA A 84 -15.22 -1.54 5.28
CA ALA A 84 -14.96 -2.76 4.50
C ALA A 84 -15.49 -2.61 3.06
N GLN A 85 -16.63 -1.92 2.90
CA GLN A 85 -17.24 -1.66 1.60
C GLN A 85 -16.54 -0.51 0.84
N LYS A 86 -15.90 0.44 1.51
CA LYS A 86 -15.08 1.51 0.86
C LYS A 86 -13.73 1.05 0.29
N ARG A 87 -13.37 -0.23 0.41
CA ARG A 87 -12.34 -0.84 -0.47
C ARG A 87 -12.93 -1.45 -1.74
N GLN A 88 -14.22 -1.22 -2.02
CA GLN A 88 -14.70 -1.27 -3.39
C GLN A 88 -13.93 -0.20 -4.13
N SER A 89 -12.91 -0.65 -4.85
CA SER A 89 -12.11 0.19 -5.71
C SER A 89 -13.01 1.04 -6.59
N ASP A 90 -12.58 2.27 -6.82
CA ASP A 90 -13.26 3.17 -7.73
C ASP A 90 -13.67 2.41 -9.00
N PRO A 91 -14.97 2.42 -9.36
CA PRO A 91 -15.50 1.65 -10.49
C PRO A 91 -14.96 2.12 -11.85
N LYS A 92 -14.01 3.06 -11.84
CA LYS A 92 -13.33 3.66 -12.98
C LYS A 92 -11.81 3.59 -12.86
N SER A 93 -11.26 2.73 -12.00
CA SER A 93 -9.82 2.52 -11.88
C SER A 93 -9.38 1.20 -12.51
N ILE A 94 -8.35 1.24 -13.37
CA ILE A 94 -7.73 0.02 -13.92
C ILE A 94 -6.84 -0.60 -12.85
N LYS A 95 -6.95 -1.91 -12.62
CA LYS A 95 -6.13 -2.64 -11.64
C LYS A 95 -5.22 -3.66 -12.28
N TYR A 96 -3.97 -3.67 -11.83
CA TYR A 96 -3.01 -4.72 -12.15
C TYR A 96 -2.66 -5.50 -10.87
N VAL A 97 -2.71 -6.82 -10.94
CA VAL A 97 -2.34 -7.72 -9.84
C VAL A 97 -1.38 -8.77 -10.37
N GLN A 98 -0.26 -8.95 -9.69
CA GLN A 98 0.74 -9.96 -10.02
C GLN A 98 0.96 -10.88 -8.82
N ASN A 99 0.68 -12.16 -9.02
CA ASN A 99 0.82 -13.22 -8.01
C ASN A 99 1.70 -14.34 -8.57
N THR A 100 2.02 -15.33 -7.74
CA THR A 100 2.75 -16.55 -8.15
C THR A 100 2.05 -17.32 -9.26
N ASN A 101 0.71 -17.20 -9.35
CA ASN A 101 -0.12 -17.86 -10.35
C ASN A 101 -0.19 -17.09 -11.67
N GLY A 102 0.44 -15.91 -11.76
CA GLY A 102 0.48 -15.08 -12.95
C GLY A 102 0.04 -13.63 -12.72
N SER A 103 -0.07 -12.90 -13.83
CA SER A 103 -0.44 -11.49 -13.86
C SER A 103 -1.84 -11.31 -14.45
N GLN A 104 -2.68 -10.52 -13.79
CA GLN A 104 -4.03 -10.20 -14.24
C GLN A 104 -4.24 -8.68 -14.28
N LEU A 105 -4.83 -8.19 -15.38
CA LEU A 105 -5.25 -6.82 -15.56
C LEU A 105 -6.79 -6.76 -15.57
N SER A 106 -7.39 -6.04 -14.62
CA SER A 106 -8.83 -5.81 -14.55
C SER A 106 -9.16 -4.42 -15.06
N ILE A 107 -9.90 -4.36 -16.16
CA ILE A 107 -10.35 -3.12 -16.81
C ILE A 107 -11.85 -2.93 -16.49
N PRO A 108 -12.27 -1.81 -15.90
CA PRO A 108 -13.68 -1.53 -15.66
C PRO A 108 -14.47 -1.33 -16.95
N GLN A 109 -15.75 -1.72 -16.95
CA GLN A 109 -16.66 -1.59 -18.10
C GLN A 109 -16.90 -0.14 -18.55
N ALA A 110 -16.52 0.85 -17.73
CA ALA A 110 -16.55 2.26 -18.10
C ALA A 110 -15.57 2.63 -19.22
N TYR A 111 -14.58 1.78 -19.53
CA TYR A 111 -13.63 1.99 -20.61
C TYR A 111 -13.85 0.97 -21.72
N SER A 112 -13.84 1.41 -22.98
CA SER A 112 -13.78 0.49 -24.10
C SER A 112 -12.34 -0.01 -24.29
N LEU A 113 -12.17 -1.17 -24.91
CA LEU A 113 -10.85 -1.69 -25.25
C LEU A 113 -10.11 -0.78 -26.25
N GLU A 114 -10.86 -0.08 -27.10
CA GLU A 114 -10.33 0.87 -28.08
C GLU A 114 -9.76 2.12 -27.39
N ASP A 115 -10.40 2.59 -26.32
CA ASP A 115 -9.89 3.73 -25.53
C ASP A 115 -8.56 3.41 -24.83
N ILE A 116 -8.34 2.14 -24.49
CA ILE A 116 -7.17 1.70 -23.71
C ILE A 116 -6.03 1.26 -24.62
N PHE A 117 -6.34 0.45 -25.62
CA PHE A 117 -5.34 -0.17 -26.50
C PHE A 117 -5.22 0.56 -27.85
N GLY A 118 -6.03 1.60 -28.08
CA GLY A 118 -6.16 2.26 -29.37
C GLY A 118 -6.95 1.43 -30.37
N GLU A 119 -7.20 2.00 -31.55
CA GLU A 119 -7.69 1.22 -32.69
C GLU A 119 -6.67 0.15 -33.05
N LEU A 120 -6.98 -1.09 -32.69
CA LEU A 120 -6.24 -2.24 -33.20
C LEU A 120 -6.41 -2.24 -34.71
N LYS A 121 -5.34 -1.85 -35.43
CA LYS A 121 -5.25 -2.02 -36.87
C LYS A 121 -5.46 -3.51 -37.15
N LYS A 122 -6.70 -3.88 -37.50
CA LYS A 122 -7.01 -5.23 -37.95
C LYS A 122 -6.01 -5.52 -39.06
N PRO A 123 -5.29 -6.66 -39.03
CA PRO A 123 -4.39 -7.00 -40.12
C PRO A 123 -5.22 -6.93 -41.38
N THR A 124 -4.94 -5.93 -42.21
CA THR A 124 -5.64 -5.77 -43.48
C THR A 124 -5.37 -7.05 -44.22
N LEU A 125 -6.43 -7.83 -44.47
CA LEU A 125 -6.35 -9.04 -45.27
C LEU A 125 -5.79 -8.61 -46.63
N SER A 126 -4.49 -8.80 -46.81
CA SER A 126 -3.78 -8.44 -48.04
C SER A 126 -4.29 -9.39 -49.11
N THR A 127 -5.27 -8.95 -49.88
CA THR A 127 -5.73 -9.71 -51.04
C THR A 127 -4.53 -9.91 -51.98
N PRO A 128 -4.29 -11.14 -52.48
CA PRO A 128 -3.19 -11.40 -53.38
C PRO A 128 -3.32 -10.50 -54.62
N ILE A 129 -2.24 -9.76 -54.91
CA ILE A 129 -2.18 -8.89 -56.08
C ILE A 129 -2.09 -9.79 -57.31
N LYS A 130 -3.03 -9.62 -58.25
CA LYS A 130 -3.10 -10.43 -59.48
C LYS A 130 -2.27 -9.85 -60.61
N CYS A 131 -1.97 -10.68 -61.59
CA CYS A 131 -1.40 -10.29 -62.87
C CYS A 131 -2.30 -9.27 -63.58
N GLN A 132 -1.72 -8.23 -64.17
CA GLN A 132 -2.42 -7.16 -64.89
C GLN A 132 -2.35 -7.32 -66.42
N VAL A 133 -1.97 -8.51 -66.90
CA VAL A 133 -1.98 -8.85 -68.32
C VAL A 133 -3.38 -9.29 -68.73
N GLU A 134 -3.86 -8.83 -69.89
CA GLU A 134 -5.19 -9.16 -70.40
C GLU A 134 -5.39 -10.68 -70.49
N GLY A 135 -6.40 -11.20 -69.78
CA GLY A 135 -6.71 -12.63 -69.73
C GLY A 135 -5.98 -13.44 -68.65
N CYS A 136 -5.13 -12.83 -67.81
CA CYS A 136 -4.42 -13.55 -66.75
C CYS A 136 -4.96 -13.24 -65.34
N SER A 137 -5.28 -14.28 -64.56
CA SER A 137 -5.77 -14.16 -63.16
C SER A 137 -4.82 -14.76 -62.12
N ASN A 138 -3.58 -15.07 -62.50
CA ASN A 138 -2.58 -15.65 -61.59
C ASN A 138 -2.03 -14.59 -60.62
N ASP A 139 -1.53 -15.05 -59.47
CA ASP A 139 -0.90 -14.17 -58.48
C ASP A 139 0.40 -13.55 -59.01
N ARG A 140 0.68 -12.33 -58.56
CA ARG A 140 1.89 -11.57 -58.89
C ARG A 140 3.14 -12.32 -58.40
N LYS A 141 4.06 -12.60 -59.31
CA LYS A 141 5.43 -13.05 -59.00
C LYS A 141 6.48 -11.97 -59.27
N TYR A 142 6.26 -11.13 -60.27
CA TYR A 142 7.23 -10.14 -60.75
C TYR A 142 6.54 -8.80 -61.01
N THR A 143 7.33 -7.73 -61.10
CA THR A 143 6.87 -6.39 -61.49
C THR A 143 7.69 -5.93 -62.70
N ALA A 144 7.04 -5.60 -63.80
CA ALA A 144 7.70 -5.13 -65.02
C ALA A 144 8.34 -3.76 -64.78
N LYS A 145 9.65 -3.62 -65.07
CA LYS A 145 10.39 -2.37 -64.77
C LYS A 145 9.94 -1.18 -65.61
N LYS A 146 9.62 -1.42 -66.89
CA LYS A 146 9.26 -0.35 -67.84
C LYS A 146 7.81 0.11 -67.68
N SER A 147 6.89 -0.84 -67.51
CA SER A 147 5.44 -0.56 -67.43
C SER A 147 4.89 -0.50 -66.02
N GLY A 148 5.67 -0.89 -65.00
CA GLY A 148 5.23 -0.93 -63.60
C GLY A 148 4.14 -1.95 -63.30
N LYS A 149 3.69 -2.74 -64.29
CA LYS A 149 2.57 -3.67 -64.14
C LYS A 149 2.98 -4.96 -63.43
N PHE A 150 2.01 -5.56 -62.73
CA PHE A 150 2.18 -6.80 -61.98
C PHE A 150 2.02 -8.03 -62.89
N VAL A 151 2.93 -8.99 -62.76
CA VAL A 151 3.06 -10.10 -63.71
C VAL A 151 3.30 -11.44 -63.00
N CYS A 152 2.80 -12.54 -63.56
CA CYS A 152 2.97 -13.89 -63.02
C CYS A 152 4.09 -14.74 -63.69
N SER A 153 4.42 -14.52 -64.96
CA SER A 153 5.36 -15.35 -65.74
C SER A 153 6.34 -14.50 -66.57
N PHE A 154 7.43 -15.09 -67.02
CA PHE A 154 8.44 -14.41 -67.84
C PHE A 154 7.92 -13.98 -69.22
N GLU A 155 7.00 -14.73 -69.81
CA GLU A 155 6.36 -14.38 -71.08
C GLU A 155 5.53 -13.10 -70.95
N HIS A 156 4.72 -13.01 -69.89
CA HIS A 156 3.98 -11.79 -69.57
C HIS A 156 4.91 -10.62 -69.22
N TYR A 157 6.09 -10.90 -68.66
CA TYR A 157 7.06 -9.87 -68.33
C TYR A 157 7.64 -9.25 -69.62
N LYS A 158 7.97 -10.10 -70.60
CA LYS A 158 8.40 -9.65 -71.94
C LYS A 158 7.32 -8.88 -72.67
N LEU A 159 6.07 -9.39 -72.71
CA LEU A 159 4.93 -8.69 -73.33
C LEU A 159 4.75 -7.29 -72.74
N MET A 160 4.94 -7.16 -71.42
CA MET A 160 4.84 -5.90 -70.70
C MET A 160 6.10 -5.02 -70.76
N GLU A 161 7.22 -5.51 -71.30
CA GLU A 161 8.45 -4.75 -71.56
C GLU A 161 8.61 -4.33 -73.03
N THR A 162 7.83 -4.94 -73.93
CA THR A 162 7.76 -4.60 -75.35
C THR A 162 6.73 -3.52 -75.68
N GLN A 163 5.74 -3.31 -74.79
CA GLN A 163 4.86 -2.14 -74.80
C GLN A 163 5.55 -0.95 -74.10
#